data_AF-A0A919NKZ6-F1
#
_entry.id   AF-A0A919NKZ6-F1
#
_cell.length_a   1.000
_cell.length_b   1.000
_cell.length_c   1.000
_cell.angle_alpha   90.00
_cell.angle_beta   90.00
_cell.angle_gamma   90.00
#
_symmetry.space_group_name_H-M   'P 1'
#
loop_
_entity.id
_entity.type
_entity.pdbx_description
1 polymer ?
#
loop_
_entity_poly.entity_id
_entity_poly.type
_entity_poly.pdbx_seq_one_letter_code
_entity_poly.pdbx_strand_id
1 'polypeptide(L)'
;MSSFMQFERALVQRDWPTARAVLTVADADHFAAYLGYAAHLKGVEEWIPDVVRAEPHSILPLLIRGARAVSWAWEARGSGWGNKLSEQQLTVWVRRLELAQNCLDEVVARDPKCVEAWHYQVTLSRARQVPAEEAWRRFDRLTDISPAHLHGHLQMLEYLKPKWFGSPEMMFDFARTRAAAHPGTDLPILVAEAHLEHRRAEGGDKYLRRTDVAGEIYAAAHNSFWHESYRWSLSTPLLWNNFAYSLTLAGYYREACNIYDLIGEDCVRTSPWGSTERFTELRDQARDQADDIYDPQGG
;
A
#
# COMPACT_ATOMS: atom_id res chain seq x y z
N MET A 1 -19.24 -18.90 4.47
CA MET A 1 -18.63 -18.05 3.43
C MET A 1 -18.05 -16.85 4.13
N SER A 2 -16.75 -16.56 3.97
CA SER A 2 -16.16 -15.35 4.58
C SER A 2 -16.87 -14.10 4.09
N SER A 3 -17.02 -13.07 4.94
CA SER A 3 -17.61 -11.77 4.55
C SER A 3 -16.89 -11.16 3.35
N PHE A 4 -15.59 -11.45 3.17
CA PHE A 4 -14.83 -11.05 1.99
C PHE A 4 -15.35 -11.73 0.72
N MET A 5 -15.46 -13.06 0.70
CA MET A 5 -16.01 -13.80 -0.46
C MET A 5 -17.46 -13.36 -0.78
N GLN A 6 -18.26 -13.01 0.23
CA GLN A 6 -19.60 -12.47 0.03
C GLN A 6 -19.55 -11.14 -0.71
N PHE A 7 -18.68 -10.22 -0.28
CA PHE A 7 -18.50 -8.91 -0.88
C PHE A 7 -18.00 -9.00 -2.33
N GLU A 8 -17.00 -9.84 -2.59
CA GLU A 8 -16.46 -10.08 -3.94
C GLU A 8 -17.57 -10.53 -4.89
N ARG A 9 -18.31 -11.57 -4.48
CA ARG A 9 -19.42 -12.10 -5.28
C ARG A 9 -20.49 -11.04 -5.53
N ALA A 10 -20.83 -10.25 -4.53
CA ALA A 10 -21.83 -9.19 -4.66
C ALA A 10 -21.41 -8.15 -5.71
N LEU A 11 -20.16 -7.69 -5.70
CA LEU A 11 -19.67 -6.74 -6.72
C LEU A 11 -19.64 -7.33 -8.13
N VAL A 12 -19.20 -8.59 -8.28
CA VAL A 12 -19.19 -9.29 -9.57
C VAL A 12 -20.61 -9.46 -10.12
N GLN A 13 -21.57 -9.75 -9.25
CA GLN A 13 -22.99 -9.92 -9.60
C GLN A 13 -23.75 -8.59 -9.69
N ARG A 14 -23.09 -7.44 -9.44
CA ARG A 14 -23.70 -6.11 -9.37
C ARG A 14 -24.82 -6.01 -8.33
N ASP A 15 -24.76 -6.82 -7.28
CA ASP A 15 -25.68 -6.85 -6.16
C ASP A 15 -25.28 -5.79 -5.12
N TRP A 16 -25.64 -4.53 -5.41
CA TRP A 16 -25.35 -3.40 -4.53
C TRP A 16 -25.96 -3.54 -3.12
N PRO A 17 -27.22 -3.97 -2.93
CA PRO A 17 -27.78 -4.16 -1.58
C PRO A 17 -26.92 -5.05 -0.69
N THR A 18 -26.42 -6.18 -1.21
CA THR A 18 -25.53 -7.08 -0.46
C THR A 18 -24.17 -6.43 -0.20
N ALA A 19 -23.55 -5.81 -1.22
CA ALA A 19 -22.26 -5.13 -1.07
C ALA A 19 -22.33 -4.01 -0.01
N ARG A 20 -23.40 -3.21 -0.03
CA ARG A 20 -23.66 -2.14 0.94
C ARG A 20 -23.84 -2.69 2.35
N ALA A 21 -24.58 -3.78 2.52
CA ALA A 21 -24.77 -4.41 3.82
C ALA A 21 -23.43 -4.84 4.45
N VAL A 22 -22.53 -5.44 3.66
CA VAL A 22 -21.18 -5.83 4.14
C VAL A 22 -20.35 -4.60 4.50
N LEU A 23 -20.33 -3.57 3.66
CA LEU A 23 -19.57 -2.34 3.92
C LEU A 23 -20.05 -1.58 5.16
N THR A 24 -21.35 -1.62 5.45
CA THR A 24 -21.96 -0.85 6.55
C THR A 24 -21.56 -1.40 7.92
N VAL A 25 -21.29 -2.70 8.03
CA VAL A 25 -20.96 -3.38 9.29
C VAL A 25 -19.47 -3.69 9.44
N ALA A 26 -18.66 -3.36 8.43
CA ALA A 26 -17.22 -3.59 8.45
C ALA A 26 -16.55 -2.65 9.47
N ASP A 27 -15.59 -3.18 10.22
CA ASP A 27 -14.61 -2.33 10.93
C ASP A 27 -13.69 -1.61 9.93
N ALA A 28 -12.85 -0.70 10.42
CA ALA A 28 -12.00 0.12 9.57
C ALA A 28 -11.05 -0.70 8.68
N ASP A 29 -10.47 -1.78 9.21
CA ASP A 29 -9.52 -2.62 8.47
C ASP A 29 -10.22 -3.40 7.35
N HIS A 30 -11.37 -4.01 7.66
CA HIS A 30 -12.18 -4.71 6.67
C HIS A 30 -12.74 -3.73 5.63
N PHE A 31 -13.18 -2.55 6.04
CA PHE A 31 -13.69 -1.52 5.13
C PHE A 31 -12.63 -1.07 4.14
N ALA A 32 -11.41 -0.78 4.60
CA ALA A 32 -10.28 -0.42 3.75
C ALA A 32 -9.95 -1.54 2.75
N ALA A 33 -9.96 -2.80 3.20
CA ALA A 33 -9.71 -3.96 2.36
C ALA A 33 -10.81 -4.14 1.28
N TYR A 34 -12.09 -4.03 1.65
CA TYR A 34 -13.22 -4.11 0.72
C TYR A 34 -13.19 -2.96 -0.30
N LEU A 35 -12.92 -1.73 0.14
CA LEU A 35 -12.80 -0.59 -0.76
C LEU A 35 -11.62 -0.75 -1.71
N GLY A 36 -10.48 -1.23 -1.22
CA GLY A 36 -9.30 -1.55 -2.04
C GLY A 36 -9.61 -2.59 -3.11
N TYR A 37 -10.36 -3.65 -2.77
CA TYR A 37 -10.84 -4.64 -3.73
C TYR A 37 -11.78 -4.01 -4.76
N ALA A 38 -12.79 -3.25 -4.33
CA ALA A 38 -13.76 -2.59 -5.20
C ALA A 38 -13.08 -1.62 -6.19
N ALA A 39 -12.03 -0.92 -5.75
CA ALA A 39 -11.25 -0.02 -6.58
C ALA A 39 -10.51 -0.74 -7.73
N HIS A 40 -10.06 -1.98 -7.51
CA HIS A 40 -9.30 -2.76 -8.50
C HIS A 40 -10.17 -3.73 -9.31
N LEU A 41 -11.43 -3.94 -8.93
CA LEU A 41 -12.34 -4.79 -9.68
C LEU A 41 -12.82 -4.08 -10.96
N LYS A 42 -12.33 -4.55 -12.11
CA LYS A 42 -12.76 -4.08 -13.43
C LYS A 42 -14.25 -4.33 -13.65
N GLY A 43 -14.92 -3.36 -14.26
CA GLY A 43 -16.35 -3.40 -14.54
C GLY A 43 -17.20 -2.69 -13.48
N VAL A 44 -16.64 -2.37 -12.29
CA VAL A 44 -17.33 -1.53 -11.29
C VAL A 44 -17.68 -0.15 -11.87
N GLU A 45 -16.79 0.41 -12.70
CA GLU A 45 -16.98 1.69 -13.39
C GLU A 45 -18.23 1.75 -14.29
N GLU A 46 -18.76 0.60 -14.72
CA GLU A 46 -19.89 0.51 -15.64
C GLU A 46 -21.24 0.67 -14.95
N TRP A 47 -21.37 0.22 -13.69
CA TRP A 47 -22.66 0.15 -12.99
C TRP A 47 -22.74 0.99 -11.71
N ILE A 48 -21.61 1.28 -11.05
CA ILE A 48 -21.62 2.13 -9.85
C ILE A 48 -22.19 3.54 -10.11
N PRO A 49 -22.08 4.17 -11.30
CA PRO A 49 -22.71 5.46 -11.55
C PRO A 49 -24.24 5.41 -11.43
N ASP A 50 -24.87 4.27 -11.71
CA ASP A 50 -26.33 4.11 -11.64
C ASP A 50 -26.78 4.05 -10.18
N VAL A 51 -26.00 3.38 -9.34
CA VAL A 51 -26.18 3.37 -7.88
C VAL A 51 -26.02 4.76 -7.29
N VAL A 52 -25.00 5.53 -7.72
CA VAL A 52 -24.84 6.93 -7.28
C VAL A 52 -26.05 7.78 -7.64
N ARG A 53 -26.67 7.56 -8.81
CA ARG A 53 -27.90 8.28 -9.21
C ARG A 53 -29.13 7.83 -8.41
N ALA A 54 -29.23 6.53 -8.09
CA ALA A 54 -30.33 5.98 -7.31
C ALA A 54 -30.24 6.34 -5.82
N GLU A 55 -29.04 6.54 -5.29
CA GLU A 55 -28.76 6.87 -3.90
C GLU A 55 -27.98 8.19 -3.76
N PRO A 56 -28.54 9.34 -4.19
CA PRO A 56 -27.80 10.60 -4.33
C PRO A 56 -27.27 11.17 -3.00
N HIS A 57 -27.78 10.70 -1.86
CA HIS A 57 -27.35 11.11 -0.53
C HIS A 57 -26.32 10.16 0.10
N SER A 58 -26.10 8.98 -0.48
CA SER A 58 -25.17 7.98 0.04
C SER A 58 -23.73 8.31 -0.35
N ILE A 59 -22.81 8.36 0.62
CA ILE A 59 -21.38 8.57 0.35
C ILE A 59 -20.68 7.29 -0.11
N LEU A 60 -21.19 6.11 0.23
CA LEU A 60 -20.55 4.82 -0.06
C LEU A 60 -20.38 4.53 -1.56
N PRO A 61 -21.43 4.61 -2.41
CA PRO A 61 -21.25 4.34 -3.84
C PRO A 61 -20.41 5.43 -4.51
N LEU A 62 -20.45 6.66 -3.98
CA LEU A 62 -19.63 7.78 -4.46
C LEU A 62 -18.15 7.58 -4.12
N LEU A 63 -17.84 7.10 -2.91
CA LEU A 63 -16.49 6.73 -2.50
C LEU A 63 -15.92 5.59 -3.35
N ILE A 64 -16.69 4.52 -3.58
CA ILE A 64 -16.29 3.42 -4.45
C ILE A 64 -16.03 3.93 -5.88
N ARG A 65 -16.90 4.80 -6.39
CA ARG A 65 -16.72 5.41 -7.71
C ARG A 65 -15.44 6.23 -7.79
N GLY A 66 -15.14 7.03 -6.77
CA GLY A 66 -13.90 7.81 -6.68
C GLY A 66 -12.66 6.91 -6.63
N ALA A 67 -12.65 5.93 -5.73
CA ALA A 67 -11.57 4.95 -5.59
C ALA A 67 -11.32 4.15 -6.87
N ARG A 68 -12.38 3.62 -7.50
CA ARG A 68 -12.30 2.93 -8.80
C ARG A 68 -11.76 3.84 -9.89
N ALA A 69 -12.19 5.10 -9.94
CA ALA A 69 -11.70 6.05 -10.93
C ALA A 69 -10.19 6.32 -10.80
N VAL A 70 -9.62 6.31 -9.57
CA VAL A 70 -8.17 6.37 -9.35
C VAL A 70 -7.46 5.17 -9.98
N SER A 71 -7.85 3.95 -9.62
CA SER A 71 -7.22 2.73 -10.15
C SER A 71 -7.41 2.61 -11.67
N TRP A 72 -8.59 2.95 -12.17
CA TRP A 72 -8.91 2.95 -13.60
C TRP A 72 -8.07 3.97 -14.38
N ALA A 73 -7.68 5.10 -13.78
CA ALA A 73 -6.75 6.03 -14.39
C ALA A 73 -5.37 5.39 -14.57
N TRP A 74 -4.84 4.74 -13.53
CA TRP A 74 -3.53 4.07 -13.58
C TRP A 74 -3.50 2.89 -14.57
N GLU A 75 -4.60 2.16 -14.72
CA GLU A 75 -4.74 1.12 -15.76
C GLU A 75 -4.56 1.67 -17.19
N ALA A 76 -5.09 2.87 -17.48
CA ALA A 76 -4.91 3.50 -18.79
C ALA A 76 -3.48 4.00 -19.03
N ARG A 77 -2.76 4.38 -17.97
CA ARG A 77 -1.38 4.86 -18.05
C ARG A 77 -0.40 3.74 -18.41
N GLY A 78 -0.68 2.51 -17.95
CA GLY A 78 0.25 1.38 -18.06
C GLY A 78 1.47 1.50 -17.13
N SER A 79 2.15 0.39 -16.88
CA SER A 79 3.29 0.27 -15.95
C SER A 79 4.67 0.43 -16.60
N GLY A 80 4.72 0.86 -17.87
CA GLY A 80 5.96 0.91 -18.65
C GLY A 80 6.93 2.00 -18.18
N TRP A 81 8.18 1.61 -17.93
CA TRP A 81 9.30 2.53 -17.72
C TRP A 81 9.60 3.26 -19.04
N GLY A 82 9.67 4.60 -19.02
CA GLY A 82 10.13 5.41 -20.16
C GLY A 82 9.15 5.62 -21.32
N ASN A 83 7.92 5.10 -21.31
CA ASN A 83 6.96 5.34 -22.39
C ASN A 83 6.22 6.68 -22.21
N LYS A 84 6.39 7.58 -23.18
CA LYS A 84 5.48 8.72 -23.36
C LYS A 84 4.07 8.16 -23.62
N LEU A 85 3.10 8.56 -22.82
CA LEU A 85 1.69 8.27 -23.08
C LEU A 85 1.31 8.81 -24.45
N SER A 86 0.52 8.05 -25.22
CA SER A 86 -0.14 8.63 -26.39
C SER A 86 -1.09 9.75 -25.95
N GLU A 87 -1.40 10.70 -26.83
CA GLU A 87 -2.36 11.77 -26.54
C GLU A 87 -3.73 11.23 -26.09
N GLN A 88 -4.15 10.10 -26.67
CA GLN A 88 -5.37 9.41 -26.28
C GLN A 88 -5.28 8.81 -24.87
N GLN A 89 -4.17 8.15 -24.53
CA GLN A 89 -3.94 7.62 -23.17
C GLN A 89 -3.89 8.75 -22.14
N LEU A 90 -3.23 9.87 -22.46
CA LEU A 90 -3.17 11.05 -21.62
C LEU A 90 -4.57 11.65 -21.40
N THR A 91 -5.36 11.82 -22.46
CA THR A 91 -6.73 12.35 -22.37
C THR A 91 -7.62 11.47 -21.49
N VAL A 92 -7.56 10.15 -21.67
CA VAL A 92 -8.32 9.20 -20.86
C VAL A 92 -7.85 9.21 -19.40
N TRP A 93 -6.53 9.28 -19.16
CA TRP A 93 -5.95 9.36 -17.84
C TRP A 93 -6.42 10.61 -17.09
N VAL A 94 -6.29 11.80 -17.69
CA VAL A 94 -6.73 13.06 -17.09
C VAL A 94 -8.22 13.05 -16.77
N ARG A 95 -9.08 12.62 -17.71
CA ARG A 95 -10.52 12.54 -17.51
C ARG A 95 -10.90 11.63 -16.32
N ARG A 96 -10.21 10.50 -16.16
CA ARG A 96 -10.46 9.58 -15.03
C ARG A 96 -9.98 10.16 -13.70
N LEU A 97 -8.86 10.88 -13.70
CA LEU A 97 -8.40 11.59 -12.50
C LEU A 97 -9.33 12.75 -12.10
N GLU A 98 -9.91 13.47 -13.06
CA GLU A 98 -10.94 14.48 -12.79
C GLU A 98 -12.19 13.86 -12.19
N LEU A 99 -12.65 12.74 -12.74
CA LEU A 99 -13.77 11.99 -12.17
C LEU A 99 -13.49 11.57 -10.72
N ALA A 100 -12.30 11.02 -10.45
CA ALA A 100 -11.88 10.62 -9.12
C ALA A 100 -11.89 11.81 -8.15
N GLN A 101 -11.26 12.92 -8.56
CA GLN A 101 -11.17 14.15 -7.76
C GLN A 101 -12.57 14.67 -7.42
N ASN A 102 -13.47 14.81 -8.40
CA ASN A 102 -14.82 15.29 -8.17
C ASN A 102 -15.61 14.41 -7.20
N CYS A 103 -15.52 13.08 -7.34
CA CYS A 103 -16.21 12.16 -6.43
C CYS A 103 -15.66 12.27 -5.00
N LEU A 104 -14.34 12.30 -4.86
CA LEU A 104 -13.70 12.34 -3.54
C LEU A 104 -13.86 13.69 -2.85
N ASP A 105 -13.85 14.80 -3.60
CA ASP A 105 -14.16 16.14 -3.08
C ASP A 105 -15.58 16.22 -2.53
N GLU A 106 -16.53 15.62 -3.24
CA GLU A 106 -17.91 15.55 -2.78
C GLU A 106 -18.07 14.63 -1.55
N VAL A 107 -17.33 13.53 -1.47
CA VAL A 107 -17.31 12.69 -0.25
C VAL A 107 -16.78 13.48 0.94
N VAL A 108 -15.61 14.14 0.83
CA VAL A 108 -15.05 14.90 1.97
C VAL A 108 -15.87 16.14 2.32
N ALA A 109 -16.60 16.73 1.36
CA ALA A 109 -17.53 17.82 1.64
C ALA A 109 -18.74 17.36 2.47
N ARG A 110 -19.23 16.15 2.22
CA ARG A 110 -20.39 15.56 2.93
C ARG A 110 -20.00 14.91 4.25
N ASP A 111 -18.85 14.24 4.28
CA ASP A 111 -18.27 13.60 5.46
C ASP A 111 -16.77 13.90 5.54
N PRO A 112 -16.39 15.01 6.21
CA PRO A 112 -14.99 15.38 6.39
C PRO A 112 -14.16 14.37 7.20
N LYS A 113 -14.81 13.42 7.89
CA LYS A 113 -14.13 12.37 8.69
C LYS A 113 -13.95 11.07 7.92
N CYS A 114 -14.36 11.00 6.65
CA CYS A 114 -14.16 9.81 5.82
C CYS A 114 -12.66 9.62 5.51
N VAL A 115 -11.99 8.79 6.32
CA VAL A 115 -10.53 8.56 6.22
C VAL A 115 -10.12 8.02 4.86
N GLU A 116 -10.90 7.12 4.27
CA GLU A 116 -10.59 6.54 2.97
C GLU A 116 -10.70 7.56 1.84
N ALA A 117 -11.62 8.53 1.93
CA ALA A 117 -11.68 9.61 0.96
C ALA A 117 -10.40 10.45 0.99
N TRP A 118 -9.87 10.76 2.19
CA TRP A 118 -8.60 11.44 2.33
C TRP A 118 -7.42 10.60 1.85
N HIS A 119 -7.43 9.28 2.08
CA HIS A 119 -6.41 8.37 1.55
C HIS A 119 -6.33 8.46 0.03
N TYR A 120 -7.46 8.37 -0.67
CA TYR A 120 -7.46 8.53 -2.14
C TYR A 120 -7.14 9.96 -2.59
N GLN A 121 -7.44 11.00 -1.80
CA GLN A 121 -6.97 12.37 -2.06
C GLN A 121 -5.44 12.48 -1.99
N VAL A 122 -4.79 11.83 -1.01
CA VAL A 122 -3.32 11.75 -0.95
C VAL A 122 -2.78 11.03 -2.19
N THR A 123 -3.38 9.89 -2.57
CA THR A 123 -3.02 9.16 -3.82
C THR A 123 -3.13 10.06 -5.05
N LEU A 124 -4.18 10.89 -5.14
CA LEU A 124 -4.37 11.82 -6.24
C LEU A 124 -3.33 12.94 -6.25
N SER A 125 -2.73 13.31 -5.13
CA SER A 125 -1.74 14.40 -5.06
C SER A 125 -0.60 14.17 -6.05
N ARG A 126 -0.08 12.94 -6.09
CA ARG A 126 0.94 12.52 -7.05
C ARG A 126 0.40 12.45 -8.48
N ALA A 127 -0.76 11.81 -8.68
CA ALA A 127 -1.32 11.59 -10.01
C ALA A 127 -1.69 12.90 -10.72
N ARG A 128 -2.19 13.88 -9.97
CA ARG A 128 -2.59 15.22 -10.41
C ARG A 128 -1.44 16.24 -10.36
N GLN A 129 -0.28 15.84 -9.84
CA GLN A 129 0.89 16.70 -9.70
C GLN A 129 0.59 17.98 -8.88
N VAL A 130 -0.16 17.85 -7.78
CA VAL A 130 -0.47 19.02 -6.94
C VAL A 130 0.80 19.50 -6.21
N PRO A 131 0.89 20.81 -5.88
CA PRO A 131 2.01 21.34 -5.10
C PRO A 131 2.15 20.69 -3.72
N ALA A 132 3.35 20.74 -3.15
CA ALA A 132 3.66 20.10 -1.86
C ALA A 132 2.74 20.56 -0.73
N GLU A 133 2.39 21.85 -0.67
CA GLU A 133 1.47 22.40 0.34
C GLU A 133 0.12 21.68 0.33
N GLU A 134 -0.46 21.41 -0.85
CA GLU A 134 -1.74 20.72 -0.97
C GLU A 134 -1.60 19.23 -0.65
N ALA A 135 -0.49 18.59 -1.04
CA ALA A 135 -0.22 17.20 -0.70
C ALA A 135 -0.11 17.00 0.82
N TRP A 136 0.64 17.88 1.50
CA TRP A 136 0.74 17.90 2.96
C TRP A 136 -0.59 18.20 3.63
N ARG A 137 -1.35 19.20 3.16
CA ARG A 137 -2.69 19.50 3.71
C ARG A 137 -3.62 18.27 3.65
N ARG A 138 -3.63 17.54 2.54
CA ARG A 138 -4.42 16.30 2.39
C ARG A 138 -3.94 15.20 3.34
N PHE A 139 -2.62 15.05 3.46
CA PHE A 139 -2.01 14.06 4.34
C PHE A 139 -2.26 14.36 5.82
N ASP A 140 -2.11 15.62 6.24
CA ASP A 140 -2.36 16.05 7.61
C ASP A 140 -3.83 15.79 8.00
N ARG A 141 -4.78 16.09 7.10
CA ARG A 141 -6.20 15.75 7.30
C ARG A 141 -6.44 14.26 7.49
N LEU A 142 -5.75 13.40 6.74
CA LEU A 142 -5.82 11.96 6.93
C LEU A 142 -5.28 11.55 8.30
N THR A 143 -4.11 12.08 8.70
CA THR A 143 -3.47 11.70 9.95
C THR A 143 -4.16 12.28 11.19
N ASP A 144 -4.87 13.39 11.07
CA ASP A 144 -5.73 13.92 12.14
C ASP A 144 -6.86 12.95 12.51
N ILE A 145 -7.34 12.16 11.53
CA ILE A 145 -8.42 11.18 11.70
C ILE A 145 -7.85 9.81 12.08
N SER A 146 -6.80 9.37 11.38
CA SER A 146 -6.16 8.07 11.58
C SER A 146 -4.64 8.22 11.52
N PRO A 147 -3.99 8.48 12.68
CA PRO A 147 -2.55 8.77 12.75
C PRO A 147 -1.64 7.66 12.20
N ALA A 148 -2.07 6.40 12.29
CA ALA A 148 -1.29 5.24 11.86
C ALA A 148 -1.79 4.61 10.54
N HIS A 149 -2.55 5.37 9.73
CA HIS A 149 -3.15 4.82 8.51
C HIS A 149 -2.10 4.44 7.45
N LEU A 150 -1.82 3.15 7.32
CA LEU A 150 -0.73 2.61 6.49
C LEU A 150 -0.76 3.09 5.04
N HIS A 151 -1.88 2.96 4.34
CA HIS A 151 -1.90 3.20 2.89
C HIS A 151 -1.71 4.69 2.55
N GLY A 152 -2.35 5.60 3.29
CA GLY A 152 -2.08 7.04 3.25
C GLY A 152 -0.59 7.39 3.45
N HIS A 153 0.08 6.77 4.42
CA HIS A 153 1.52 6.97 4.61
C HIS A 153 2.37 6.45 3.46
N LEU A 154 2.06 5.28 2.91
CA LEU A 154 2.73 4.74 1.72
C LEU A 154 2.56 5.66 0.51
N GLN A 155 1.38 6.26 0.32
CA GLN A 155 1.12 7.20 -0.78
C GLN A 155 1.87 8.53 -0.59
N MET A 156 1.99 9.01 0.64
CA MET A 156 2.82 10.18 0.92
C MET A 156 4.32 9.88 0.74
N LEU A 157 4.79 8.71 1.16
CA LEU A 157 6.15 8.25 0.87
C LEU A 157 6.40 8.22 -0.63
N GLU A 158 5.47 7.68 -1.42
CA GLU A 158 5.53 7.69 -2.89
C GLU A 158 5.63 9.12 -3.48
N TYR A 159 4.86 10.08 -2.96
CA TYR A 159 4.93 11.47 -3.40
C TYR A 159 6.33 12.08 -3.17
N LEU A 160 6.96 11.73 -2.05
CA LEU A 160 8.28 12.22 -1.64
C LEU A 160 9.46 11.47 -2.28
N LYS A 161 9.22 10.46 -3.12
CA LYS A 161 10.30 9.77 -3.84
C LYS A 161 10.98 10.71 -4.86
N PRO A 162 12.30 10.54 -5.13
CA PRO A 162 13.05 11.38 -6.08
C PRO A 162 12.47 11.42 -7.51
N LYS A 163 11.82 10.33 -7.92
CA LYS A 163 11.18 10.23 -9.26
C LYS A 163 9.88 11.03 -9.38
N TRP A 164 9.41 11.65 -8.30
CA TRP A 164 8.18 12.44 -8.25
C TRP A 164 8.49 13.87 -7.79
N PHE A 165 8.17 14.22 -6.54
CA PHE A 165 8.25 15.60 -6.04
C PHE A 165 9.23 15.80 -4.89
N GLY A 166 9.92 14.74 -4.44
CA GLY A 166 10.84 14.82 -3.31
C GLY A 166 12.28 14.50 -3.66
N SER A 167 13.03 14.10 -2.64
CA SER A 167 14.44 13.74 -2.69
C SER A 167 14.71 12.53 -1.79
N PRO A 168 15.89 11.88 -1.88
CA PRO A 168 16.24 10.82 -0.95
C PRO A 168 16.14 11.27 0.51
N GLU A 169 16.60 12.49 0.81
CA GLU A 169 16.56 13.08 2.15
C GLU A 169 15.13 13.24 2.65
N MET A 170 14.23 13.81 1.84
CA MET A 170 12.82 13.96 2.22
C MET A 170 12.12 12.62 2.44
N MET A 171 12.39 11.64 1.57
CA MET A 171 11.80 10.30 1.67
C MET A 171 12.26 9.58 2.95
N PHE A 172 13.56 9.59 3.24
CA PHE A 172 14.11 8.94 4.44
C PHE A 172 13.71 9.67 5.72
N ASP A 173 13.73 11.00 5.74
CA ASP A 173 13.28 11.80 6.88
C ASP A 173 11.81 11.50 7.22
N PHE A 174 10.94 11.47 6.20
CA PHE A 174 9.55 11.09 6.36
C PHE A 174 9.40 9.66 6.91
N ALA A 175 10.06 8.68 6.29
CA ALA A 175 9.96 7.29 6.70
C ALA A 175 10.40 7.08 8.15
N ARG A 176 11.55 7.63 8.53
CA ARG A 176 12.12 7.52 9.88
C ARG A 176 11.26 8.22 10.92
N THR A 177 10.82 9.45 10.63
CA THR A 177 9.99 10.23 11.55
C THR A 177 8.67 9.53 11.84
N ARG A 178 8.00 9.00 10.80
CA ARG A 178 6.71 8.31 10.96
C ARG A 178 6.86 6.95 11.63
N ALA A 179 7.92 6.20 11.30
CA ALA A 179 8.22 4.95 11.98
C ALA A 179 8.48 5.14 13.48
N ALA A 180 9.29 6.14 13.84
CA ALA A 180 9.64 6.43 15.23
C ALA A 180 8.45 6.95 16.06
N ALA A 181 7.53 7.70 15.44
CA ALA A 181 6.34 8.21 16.11
C ALA A 181 5.28 7.14 16.39
N HIS A 182 5.31 6.00 15.67
CA HIS A 182 4.28 4.97 15.73
C HIS A 182 4.85 3.54 15.83
N PRO A 183 5.66 3.22 16.87
CA PRO A 183 6.09 1.84 17.12
C PRO A 183 4.87 0.96 17.48
N GLY A 184 4.96 -0.33 17.16
CA GLY A 184 3.88 -1.30 17.31
C GLY A 184 2.74 -1.12 16.33
N THR A 185 2.96 -0.40 15.23
CA THR A 185 2.02 -0.28 14.12
C THR A 185 2.61 -0.83 12.82
N ASP A 186 1.87 -0.68 11.73
CA ASP A 186 2.34 -1.02 10.39
C ASP A 186 3.37 -0.01 9.84
N LEU A 187 3.42 1.21 10.38
CA LEU A 187 4.20 2.32 9.82
C LEU A 187 5.73 2.15 9.79
N PRO A 188 6.38 1.35 10.64
CA PRO A 188 7.82 1.12 10.50
C PRO A 188 8.22 0.49 9.17
N ILE A 189 7.29 -0.13 8.43
CA ILE A 189 7.56 -0.63 7.07
C ILE A 189 8.05 0.46 6.10
N LEU A 190 7.72 1.74 6.36
CA LEU A 190 8.15 2.86 5.54
C LEU A 190 9.67 2.93 5.39
N VAL A 191 10.41 2.52 6.43
CA VAL A 191 11.88 2.48 6.43
C VAL A 191 12.39 1.44 5.42
N ALA A 192 11.83 0.23 5.44
CA ALA A 192 12.18 -0.82 4.49
C ALA A 192 11.82 -0.41 3.06
N GLU A 193 10.64 0.19 2.84
CA GLU A 193 10.22 0.71 1.54
C GLU A 193 11.14 1.81 0.99
N ALA A 194 11.61 2.72 1.85
CA ALA A 194 12.54 3.79 1.47
C ALA A 194 13.90 3.20 1.03
N HIS A 195 14.44 2.22 1.76
CA HIS A 195 15.68 1.55 1.35
C HIS A 195 15.53 0.72 0.08
N LEU A 196 14.40 0.03 -0.10
CA LEU A 196 14.10 -0.71 -1.32
C LEU A 196 13.98 0.23 -2.53
N GLU A 197 13.34 1.39 -2.38
CA GLU A 197 13.30 2.41 -3.42
C GLU A 197 14.71 2.94 -3.75
N HIS A 198 15.48 3.31 -2.73
CA HIS A 198 16.83 3.84 -2.93
C HIS A 198 17.74 2.83 -3.63
N ARG A 199 17.67 1.54 -3.25
CA ARG A 199 18.37 0.46 -3.96
C ARG A 199 17.99 0.42 -5.44
N ARG A 200 16.70 0.49 -5.76
CA ARG A 200 16.21 0.45 -7.15
C ARG A 200 16.71 1.64 -7.96
N ALA A 201 16.84 2.81 -7.35
CA ALA A 201 17.32 4.02 -8.01
C ALA A 201 18.85 4.00 -8.25
N GLU A 202 19.62 3.57 -7.25
CA GLU A 202 21.10 3.60 -7.29
C GLU A 202 21.74 2.34 -7.90
N GLY A 203 20.98 1.26 -8.10
CA GLY A 203 21.45 0.02 -8.76
C GLY A 203 22.46 -0.80 -7.94
N GLY A 204 22.57 -0.57 -6.64
CA GLY A 204 23.57 -1.22 -5.78
C GLY A 204 23.08 -2.50 -5.10
N ASP A 205 23.45 -3.67 -5.60
CA ASP A 205 23.07 -4.97 -5.01
C ASP A 205 23.58 -5.20 -3.58
N LYS A 206 24.66 -4.50 -3.19
CA LYS A 206 25.24 -4.57 -1.84
C LYS A 206 24.72 -3.49 -0.89
N TYR A 207 23.91 -2.53 -1.36
CA TYR A 207 23.46 -1.41 -0.54
C TYR A 207 22.74 -1.88 0.72
N LEU A 208 21.78 -2.81 0.58
CA LEU A 208 21.00 -3.34 1.71
C LEU A 208 21.85 -4.18 2.68
N ARG A 209 23.03 -4.66 2.25
CA ARG A 209 23.95 -5.44 3.09
C ARG A 209 24.91 -4.58 3.90
N ARG A 210 24.91 -3.25 3.72
CA ARG A 210 25.69 -2.37 4.60
C ARG A 210 25.14 -2.47 6.02
N THR A 211 26.02 -2.58 7.01
CA THR A 211 25.64 -2.83 8.41
C THR A 211 24.66 -1.79 8.95
N ASP A 212 24.82 -0.52 8.59
CA ASP A 212 23.92 0.56 8.99
C ASP A 212 22.52 0.40 8.39
N VAL A 213 22.43 0.12 7.09
CA VAL A 213 21.15 -0.08 6.38
C VAL A 213 20.44 -1.36 6.83
N ALA A 214 21.18 -2.45 6.92
CA ALA A 214 20.67 -3.76 7.30
C ALA A 214 20.12 -3.71 8.74
N GLY A 215 20.86 -3.09 9.66
CA GLY A 215 20.43 -2.89 11.04
C GLY A 215 19.19 -1.98 11.16
N GLU A 216 19.08 -0.96 10.31
CA GLU A 216 17.92 -0.07 10.27
C GLU A 216 16.64 -0.82 9.84
N ILE A 217 16.72 -1.68 8.83
CA ILE A 217 15.60 -2.53 8.37
C ILE A 217 15.20 -3.54 9.45
N TYR A 218 16.17 -4.17 10.13
CA TYR A 218 15.89 -5.06 11.25
C TYR A 218 15.19 -4.35 12.41
N ALA A 219 15.67 -3.17 12.80
CA ALA A 219 15.05 -2.36 13.84
C ALA A 219 13.62 -1.95 13.46
N ALA A 220 13.36 -1.63 12.19
CA ALA A 220 12.02 -1.34 11.68
C ALA A 220 11.08 -2.55 11.80
N ALA A 221 11.53 -3.77 11.46
CA ALA A 221 10.74 -4.99 11.65
C ALA A 221 10.42 -5.22 13.14
N HIS A 222 11.42 -5.02 14.02
CA HIS A 222 11.25 -5.15 15.48
C HIS A 222 10.23 -4.16 16.04
N ASN A 223 10.26 -2.91 15.56
CA ASN A 223 9.29 -1.88 15.95
C ASN A 223 7.92 -2.05 15.29
N SER A 224 7.72 -3.02 14.40
CA SER A 224 6.44 -3.29 13.74
C SER A 224 5.79 -4.55 14.31
N PHE A 225 5.62 -5.60 13.52
CA PHE A 225 4.86 -6.80 13.88
C PHE A 225 5.50 -7.68 14.96
N TRP A 226 6.76 -7.42 15.34
CA TRP A 226 7.42 -8.04 16.50
C TRP A 226 7.34 -7.23 17.78
N HIS A 227 6.81 -6.00 17.72
CA HIS A 227 6.66 -5.15 18.90
C HIS A 227 5.54 -5.68 19.80
N GLU A 228 5.72 -5.61 21.12
CA GLU A 228 4.77 -6.18 22.11
C GLU A 228 3.35 -5.60 22.03
N SER A 229 3.23 -4.33 21.62
CA SER A 229 1.93 -3.67 21.47
C SER A 229 1.26 -3.93 20.13
N TYR A 230 1.94 -4.58 19.18
CA TYR A 230 1.38 -4.79 17.84
C TYR A 230 0.11 -5.65 17.89
N ARG A 231 -0.84 -5.29 17.03
CA ARG A 231 -2.11 -6.00 16.88
C ARG A 231 -2.25 -6.41 15.43
N TRP A 232 -2.50 -7.69 15.20
CA TRP A 232 -2.62 -8.21 13.85
C TRP A 232 -3.86 -7.62 13.17
N SER A 233 -3.63 -7.02 12.01
CA SER A 233 -4.63 -6.50 11.08
C SER A 233 -4.62 -7.31 9.78
N LEU A 234 -5.60 -7.04 8.90
CA LEU A 234 -5.60 -7.56 7.52
C LEU A 234 -4.39 -7.11 6.67
N SER A 235 -3.69 -6.07 7.13
CA SER A 235 -2.46 -5.57 6.48
C SER A 235 -1.22 -6.34 6.92
N THR A 236 -1.25 -7.08 8.04
CA THR A 236 -0.08 -7.82 8.57
C THR A 236 0.63 -8.69 7.51
N PRO A 237 -0.07 -9.46 6.67
CA PRO A 237 0.58 -10.21 5.58
C PRO A 237 1.40 -9.34 4.62
N LEU A 238 0.97 -8.10 4.34
CA LEU A 238 1.76 -7.17 3.52
C LEU A 238 3.11 -6.87 4.17
N LEU A 239 3.12 -6.64 5.48
CA LEU A 239 4.35 -6.34 6.22
C LEU A 239 5.28 -7.55 6.21
N TRP A 240 4.77 -8.74 6.51
CA TRP A 240 5.57 -9.97 6.49
C TRP A 240 6.26 -10.16 5.15
N ASN A 241 5.52 -10.03 4.05
CA ASN A 241 6.09 -10.22 2.72
C ASN A 241 7.18 -9.19 2.39
N ASN A 242 6.98 -7.92 2.73
CA ASN A 242 7.98 -6.88 2.46
C ASN A 242 9.20 -6.98 3.39
N PHE A 243 8.99 -7.26 4.68
CA PHE A 243 10.09 -7.42 5.63
C PHE A 243 10.91 -8.69 5.36
N ALA A 244 10.28 -9.84 5.07
CA ALA A 244 10.99 -11.05 4.67
C ALA A 244 11.88 -10.79 3.45
N TYR A 245 11.33 -10.14 2.42
CA TYR A 245 12.09 -9.77 1.24
C TYR A 245 13.27 -8.84 1.57
N SER A 246 13.04 -7.76 2.32
CA SER A 246 14.10 -6.81 2.65
C SER A 246 15.19 -7.41 3.56
N LEU A 247 14.83 -8.26 4.52
CA LEU A 247 15.77 -8.88 5.45
C LEU A 247 16.60 -9.96 4.77
N THR A 248 16.02 -10.76 3.87
CA THR A 248 16.77 -11.70 3.02
C THR A 248 17.82 -10.96 2.20
N LEU A 249 17.45 -9.82 1.60
CA LEU A 249 18.39 -9.02 0.81
C LEU A 249 19.44 -8.30 1.66
N ALA A 250 19.11 -7.98 2.90
CA ALA A 250 20.02 -7.38 3.88
C ALA A 250 20.97 -8.39 4.52
N GLY A 251 20.72 -9.70 4.39
CA GLY A 251 21.54 -10.77 4.97
C GLY A 251 21.12 -11.21 6.38
N TYR A 252 19.98 -10.75 6.88
CA TYR A 252 19.36 -11.19 8.13
C TYR A 252 18.54 -12.47 7.89
N TYR A 253 19.23 -13.54 7.52
CA TYR A 253 18.59 -14.74 7.00
C TYR A 253 17.77 -15.50 8.05
N ARG A 254 18.24 -15.58 9.30
CA ARG A 254 17.52 -16.27 10.39
C ARG A 254 16.21 -15.55 10.72
N GLU A 255 16.27 -14.23 10.81
CA GLU A 255 15.12 -13.37 11.04
C GLU A 255 14.14 -13.46 9.87
N ALA A 256 14.63 -13.48 8.63
CA ALA A 256 13.80 -13.66 7.45
C ALA A 256 13.11 -15.03 7.45
N CYS A 257 13.80 -16.12 7.81
CA CYS A 257 13.22 -17.46 7.92
C CYS A 257 12.02 -17.50 8.89
N ASN A 258 12.14 -16.86 10.06
CA ASN A 258 11.02 -16.75 11.00
C ASN A 258 9.79 -16.09 10.37
N ILE A 259 9.99 -15.10 9.49
CA ILE A 259 8.89 -14.42 8.80
C ILE A 259 8.34 -15.28 7.66
N TYR A 260 9.19 -15.98 6.91
CA TYR A 260 8.73 -16.93 5.89
C TYR A 260 7.80 -18.00 6.48
N ASP A 261 8.08 -18.47 7.69
CA ASP A 261 7.23 -19.42 8.39
C ASP A 261 5.89 -18.79 8.82
N LEU A 262 5.87 -17.49 9.17
CA LEU A 262 4.62 -16.74 9.41
C LEU A 262 3.79 -16.56 8.13
N ILE A 263 4.43 -16.34 6.98
CA ILE A 263 3.77 -16.19 5.69
C ILE A 263 3.11 -17.52 5.28
N GLY A 264 3.83 -18.64 5.45
CA GLY A 264 3.35 -19.95 5.02
C GLY A 264 2.94 -19.97 3.54
N GLU A 265 1.92 -20.75 3.22
CA GLU A 265 1.35 -20.82 1.87
C GLU A 265 0.17 -19.86 1.67
N ASP A 266 -0.53 -19.51 2.75
CA ASP A 266 -1.80 -18.77 2.70
C ASP A 266 -1.63 -17.24 2.64
N CYS A 267 -0.47 -16.72 3.07
CA CYS A 267 -0.23 -15.28 3.13
C CYS A 267 0.76 -14.77 2.09
N VAL A 268 1.12 -15.56 1.07
CA VAL A 268 1.99 -15.13 -0.02
C VAL A 268 1.29 -14.06 -0.86
N ARG A 269 1.96 -12.93 -1.07
CA ARG A 269 1.47 -11.79 -1.88
C ARG A 269 2.15 -11.79 -3.25
N THR A 270 1.64 -11.04 -4.23
CA THR A 270 2.37 -10.84 -5.50
C THR A 270 3.59 -9.93 -5.32
N SER A 271 3.42 -8.80 -4.65
CA SER A 271 4.52 -7.91 -4.27
C SER A 271 5.06 -8.33 -2.90
N PRO A 272 6.38 -8.29 -2.66
CA PRO A 272 7.46 -7.74 -3.51
C PRO A 272 8.07 -8.74 -4.50
N TRP A 273 7.62 -9.99 -4.52
CA TRP A 273 8.30 -11.10 -5.21
C TRP A 273 8.15 -11.05 -6.74
N GLY A 274 7.02 -10.55 -7.24
CA GLY A 274 6.61 -10.60 -8.65
C GLY A 274 6.05 -11.97 -9.08
N SER A 275 6.51 -13.05 -8.45
CA SER A 275 5.99 -14.41 -8.67
C SER A 275 6.18 -15.30 -7.43
N THR A 276 5.41 -16.40 -7.35
CA THR A 276 5.54 -17.39 -6.26
C THR A 276 6.85 -18.16 -6.34
N GLU A 277 7.39 -18.37 -7.54
CA GLU A 277 8.71 -18.98 -7.73
C GLU A 277 9.78 -18.11 -7.08
N ARG A 278 9.73 -16.79 -7.29
CA ARG A 278 10.70 -15.87 -6.70
C ARG A 278 10.62 -15.83 -5.17
N PHE A 279 9.43 -15.96 -4.61
CA PHE A 279 9.24 -16.13 -3.17
C PHE A 279 9.96 -17.39 -2.66
N THR A 280 9.70 -18.53 -3.30
CA THR A 280 10.30 -19.83 -2.95
C THR A 280 11.82 -19.81 -3.07
N GLU A 281 12.36 -19.28 -4.16
CA GLU A 281 13.81 -19.14 -4.36
C GLU A 281 14.50 -18.38 -3.22
N LEU A 282 13.96 -17.21 -2.85
CA LEU A 282 14.55 -16.39 -1.79
C LEU A 282 14.38 -17.00 -0.40
N ARG A 283 13.26 -17.70 -0.16
CA ARG A 283 13.04 -18.45 1.09
C ARG A 283 14.08 -19.56 1.24
N ASP A 284 14.26 -20.37 0.21
CA ASP A 284 15.16 -21.51 0.27
C ASP A 284 16.62 -21.04 0.37
N GLN A 285 17.00 -19.98 -0.37
CA GLN A 285 18.29 -19.31 -0.20
C GLN A 285 18.50 -18.81 1.24
N ALA A 286 17.49 -18.19 1.86
CA ALA A 286 17.62 -17.71 3.23
C ALA A 286 17.84 -18.87 4.22
N ARG A 287 17.17 -20.01 4.02
CA ARG A 287 17.34 -21.20 4.86
C ARG A 287 18.76 -21.77 4.75
N ASP A 288 19.26 -21.97 3.53
CA ASP A 288 20.63 -22.47 3.31
C ASP A 288 21.67 -21.57 4.00
N GLN A 289 21.54 -20.25 3.84
CA GLN A 289 22.48 -19.29 4.41
C GLN A 289 22.35 -19.14 5.95
N ALA A 290 21.17 -19.40 6.52
CA ALA A 290 20.98 -19.38 7.96
C ALA A 290 21.67 -20.56 8.66
N ASP A 291 21.75 -21.70 7.96
CA ASP A 291 22.39 -22.94 8.40
C ASP A 291 23.92 -22.86 8.25
N ASP A 292 24.45 -22.24 7.18
CA ASP A 292 25.89 -22.04 6.96
C ASP A 292 26.59 -21.22 8.06
N ILE A 293 25.86 -20.33 8.75
CA ILE A 293 26.39 -19.54 9.89
C ILE A 293 26.60 -20.41 11.15
N TYR A 294 26.08 -21.65 11.16
CA TYR A 294 26.28 -22.64 12.21
C TYR A 294 27.24 -23.75 11.76
N ASP A 295 28.48 -23.39 11.39
CA ASP A 295 29.61 -24.30 11.51
C ASP A 295 30.46 -23.91 12.73
N PRO A 296 30.28 -24.56 13.91
CA PRO A 296 31.14 -24.35 15.07
C PRO A 296 32.55 -24.95 14.89
N GLN A 297 32.88 -25.58 13.76
CA GLN A 297 34.16 -26.21 13.47
C GLN A 297 34.60 -26.05 12.00
N GLY A 298 34.91 -24.82 11.59
CA GLY A 298 35.36 -24.53 10.22
C GLY A 298 36.46 -23.46 10.13
N GLY A 299 37.59 -23.66 10.83
CA GLY A 299 38.81 -22.83 10.69
C GLY A 299 39.70 -22.79 11.92
#